data_AF-A0A1Y0GWD8-F1
#
_entry.id   AF-A0A1Y0GWD8-F1
#
_cell.length_a   1.000
_cell.length_b   1.000
_cell.length_c   1.000
_cell.angle_alpha   90.00
_cell.angle_beta   90.00
_cell.angle_gamma   90.00
#
_symmetry.space_group_name_H-M   'P 1'
#
loop_
_entity.id
_entity.type
_entity.pdbx_description
1 polymer ?
#
loop_
_entity_poly.entity_id
_entity_poly.type
_entity_poly.pdbx_seq_one_letter_code
_entity_poly.pdbx_strand_id
1 'polypeptide(L)'
;MKFHKNAEQPPCKNMELLLQDLATGKLTGIKKFYTVAHAAQCQGCGNFLSRLKVTLDILKETKSVAPVPEDAKSRLRAKIESLESPKS
;
A
#
# COMPACT_ATOMS: atom_id res chain seq x y z
N MET A 1 -8.94 -16.71 -31.26
CA MET A 1 -8.44 -16.74 -29.86
C MET A 1 -9.61 -16.44 -28.94
N LYS A 2 -9.94 -17.35 -28.01
CA LYS A 2 -11.07 -17.18 -27.07
C LYS A 2 -10.59 -16.31 -25.90
N PHE A 3 -11.08 -15.09 -25.81
CA PHE A 3 -10.93 -14.23 -24.62
C PHE A 3 -11.72 -14.88 -23.48
N HIS A 4 -11.02 -15.57 -22.58
CA HIS A 4 -11.63 -16.04 -21.34
C HIS A 4 -11.90 -14.80 -20.48
N LYS A 5 -13.18 -14.46 -20.37
CA LYS A 5 -13.73 -13.39 -19.53
C LYS A 5 -13.12 -13.49 -18.13
N ASN A 6 -12.76 -12.31 -17.61
CA ASN A 6 -12.24 -12.02 -16.28
C ASN A 6 -13.09 -12.63 -15.14
N ALA A 7 -13.07 -13.95 -14.96
CA ALA A 7 -13.49 -14.53 -13.70
C ALA A 7 -12.46 -14.09 -12.68
N GLU A 8 -12.80 -13.11 -11.84
CA GLU A 8 -11.97 -12.68 -10.73
C GLU A 8 -11.64 -13.90 -9.88
N GLN A 9 -10.42 -14.41 -10.02
CA GLN A 9 -9.96 -15.51 -9.20
C GLN A 9 -9.81 -15.00 -7.77
N PRO A 10 -10.36 -15.71 -6.77
CA PRO A 10 -10.13 -15.34 -5.38
C PRO A 10 -8.63 -15.42 -5.05
N PRO A 11 -8.16 -14.69 -4.02
CA PRO A 11 -6.80 -14.87 -3.53
C PRO A 11 -6.60 -16.31 -3.05
N CYS A 12 -5.36 -16.79 -3.05
CA CYS A 12 -5.05 -18.09 -2.47
C CYS A 12 -5.44 -18.12 -0.98
N LYS A 13 -6.02 -19.24 -0.53
CA LYS A 13 -6.61 -19.39 0.83
C LYS A 13 -5.69 -18.92 1.97
N ASN A 14 -4.39 -19.19 1.88
CA ASN A 14 -3.42 -18.86 2.93
C ASN A 14 -2.76 -17.48 2.75
N MET A 15 -3.11 -16.75 1.70
CA MET A 15 -2.52 -15.45 1.38
C MET A 15 -3.39 -14.28 1.82
N GLU A 16 -4.69 -14.48 2.08
CA GLU A 16 -5.62 -13.38 2.33
C GLU A 16 -5.18 -12.47 3.49
N LEU A 17 -4.90 -13.04 4.67
CA LEU A 17 -4.41 -12.28 5.84
C LEU A 17 -3.07 -11.58 5.56
N LEU A 18 -2.15 -12.26 4.87
CA LEU A 18 -0.86 -11.66 4.52
C LEU A 18 -1.03 -10.48 3.56
N LEU A 19 -1.96 -10.56 2.60
CA LEU A 19 -2.26 -9.48 1.67
C LEU A 19 -2.93 -8.30 2.39
N GLN A 20 -3.79 -8.54 3.39
CA GLN A 20 -4.37 -7.49 4.23
C GLN A 20 -3.31 -6.80 5.10
N ASP A 21 -2.44 -7.56 5.76
CA ASP A 21 -1.33 -7.01 6.56
C ASP A 21 -0.33 -6.26 5.70
N LEU A 22 -0.10 -6.72 4.46
CA LEU A 22 0.72 -6.03 3.48
C LEU A 22 0.07 -4.71 3.05
N ALA A 23 -1.23 -4.71 2.76
CA ALA A 23 -1.97 -3.52 2.34
C ALA A 23 -2.03 -2.43 3.42
N THR A 24 -2.14 -2.83 4.69
CA THR A 24 -2.16 -1.92 5.85
C THR A 24 -0.76 -1.51 6.34
N GLY A 25 0.31 -2.07 5.75
CA GLY A 25 1.70 -1.76 6.11
C GLY A 25 2.19 -2.44 7.40
N LYS A 26 1.40 -3.34 8.00
CA LYS A 26 1.78 -4.10 9.21
C LYS A 26 2.77 -5.22 8.93
N LEU A 27 2.80 -5.74 7.70
CA LEU A 27 3.65 -6.86 7.34
C LEU A 27 5.13 -6.45 7.22
N THR A 28 6.00 -7.12 7.99
CA THR A 28 7.45 -6.83 8.06
C THR A 28 8.31 -8.07 7.79
N GLY A 29 9.62 -7.85 7.66
CA GLY A 29 10.61 -8.91 7.50
C GLY A 29 10.42 -9.76 6.23
N ILE A 30 10.86 -11.01 6.30
CA ILE A 30 10.84 -11.96 5.17
C ILE A 30 9.43 -12.18 4.62
N LYS A 31 8.42 -12.20 5.50
CA LYS A 31 7.02 -12.38 5.09
C LYS A 31 6.57 -11.31 4.11
N LYS A 32 6.99 -10.05 4.32
CA LYS A 32 6.69 -8.95 3.39
C LYS A 32 7.22 -9.25 1.98
N PHE A 33 8.47 -9.64 1.87
CA PHE A 33 9.10 -9.94 0.58
C PHE A 33 8.42 -11.12 -0.11
N TYR A 34 8.18 -12.20 0.62
CA TYR A 34 7.47 -13.37 0.11
C TYR A 34 6.07 -13.01 -0.41
N THR A 35 5.28 -12.27 0.38
CA THR A 35 3.91 -11.89 0.00
C THR A 35 3.89 -10.97 -1.22
N VAL A 36 4.84 -10.03 -1.33
CA VAL A 36 4.98 -9.18 -2.53
C VAL A 36 5.34 -10.00 -3.76
N ALA A 37 6.33 -10.89 -3.65
CA ALA A 37 6.77 -11.73 -4.76
C ALA A 37 5.63 -12.65 -5.25
N HIS A 38 4.89 -13.25 -4.32
CA HIS A 38 3.73 -14.07 -4.66
C HIS A 38 2.63 -13.26 -5.34
N ALA A 39 2.28 -12.09 -4.81
CA ALA A 39 1.25 -11.22 -5.40
C ALA A 39 1.62 -10.73 -6.81
N ALA A 40 2.91 -10.58 -7.12
CA ALA A 40 3.39 -10.23 -8.45
C ALA A 40 3.21 -11.36 -9.49
N GLN A 41 3.23 -12.62 -9.05
CA GLN A 41 3.15 -13.80 -9.93
C GLN A 41 1.75 -14.41 -9.98
N CYS A 42 0.96 -14.26 -8.91
CA CYS A 42 -0.39 -14.80 -8.83
C CYS A 42 -1.42 -13.71 -9.13
N GLN A 43 -2.12 -13.84 -10.26
CA GLN A 43 -3.13 -12.87 -10.72
C GLN A 43 -4.26 -12.65 -9.70
N GLY A 44 -4.78 -13.71 -9.07
CA GLY A 44 -5.83 -13.59 -8.04
C GLY A 44 -5.38 -12.79 -6.81
N CYS A 45 -4.19 -13.10 -6.29
CA CYS A 45 -3.60 -12.38 -5.15
C CYS A 45 -3.23 -10.92 -5.51
N GLY A 46 -2.70 -10.67 -6.72
CA GLY A 46 -2.38 -9.34 -7.21
C GLY A 46 -3.62 -8.46 -7.36
N ASN A 47 -4.68 -8.98 -7.98
CA ASN A 47 -5.95 -8.27 -8.12
C ASN A 47 -6.61 -7.99 -6.77
N PHE A 48 -6.58 -8.96 -5.85
CA PHE A 48 -7.09 -8.77 -4.49
C PHE A 48 -6.34 -7.66 -3.74
N LEU A 49 -5.00 -7.67 -3.79
CA LEU A 49 -4.18 -6.64 -3.17
C LEU A 49 -4.42 -5.25 -3.78
N SER A 50 -4.59 -5.17 -5.10
CA SER A 50 -4.90 -3.91 -5.78
C SER A 50 -6.24 -3.33 -5.31
N ARG A 51 -7.28 -4.17 -5.19
CA ARG A 51 -8.59 -3.74 -4.69
C ARG A 51 -8.52 -3.28 -3.23
N LEU A 52 -7.80 -4.02 -2.38
CA LEU A 52 -7.57 -3.61 -0.98
C LEU A 52 -6.93 -2.23 -0.89
N LYS A 53 -5.91 -1.94 -1.70
CA LYS A 53 -5.25 -0.63 -1.71
C LYS A 53 -6.22 0.49 -2.10
N VAL A 54 -7.00 0.30 -3.17
CA VAL A 54 -8.02 1.27 -3.60
C VAL A 54 -9.03 1.52 -2.47
N THR A 55 -9.54 0.48 -1.83
CA THR A 55 -10.47 0.63 -0.70
C THR A 55 -9.83 1.40 0.46
N LEU A 56 -8.58 1.10 0.81
CA LEU A 56 -7.87 1.81 1.88
C LEU A 56 -7.62 3.27 1.54
N ASP A 57 -7.34 3.60 0.29
CA ASP A 57 -7.12 4.99 -0.13
C ASP A 57 -8.42 5.80 -0.09
N ILE A 58 -9.55 5.23 -0.55
CA ILE A 58 -10.88 5.82 -0.38
C ILE A 58 -11.19 6.05 1.12
N LEU A 59 -10.85 5.09 1.98
CA LEU A 59 -11.07 5.23 3.43
C LEU A 59 -10.17 6.31 4.05
N LYS A 60 -8.96 6.52 3.54
CA LYS A 60 -8.09 7.63 3.98
C LYS A 60 -8.62 8.99 3.54
N GLU A 61 -9.14 9.09 2.32
CA GLU A 61 -9.69 10.33 1.76
C GLU A 61 -11.00 10.74 2.44
N THR A 62 -11.86 9.76 2.73
CA THR A 62 -13.14 9.98 3.43
C THR A 62 -12.97 10.25 4.92
N LYS A 63 -11.86 9.82 5.52
CA LYS A 63 -11.54 10.20 6.89
C LYS A 63 -11.21 11.69 6.91
N SER A 64 -12.11 12.48 7.49
CA SER A 64 -11.93 13.91 7.79
C SER A 64 -10.49 14.18 8.22
N VAL A 65 -9.71 14.74 7.30
CA VAL A 65 -8.33 15.11 7.56
C VAL A 65 -8.42 16.34 8.45
N ALA A 66 -8.11 16.17 9.74
CA ALA A 66 -7.94 17.30 10.63
C ALA A 66 -6.95 18.28 9.96
N PRO A 67 -7.27 19.58 9.89
CA PRO A 67 -6.42 20.54 9.21
C PRO A 67 -5.01 20.45 9.80
N VAL A 68 -4.02 20.21 8.94
CA VAL A 68 -2.61 20.18 9.34
C VAL A 68 -2.23 21.60 9.77
N PRO A 69 -1.76 21.82 11.01
CA PRO A 69 -1.34 23.15 11.45
C PRO A 69 -0.25 23.71 10.54
N GLU A 70 -0.35 24.99 10.17
CA GLU A 70 0.64 25.65 9.28
C GLU A 70 2.07 25.59 9.84
N ASP A 71 2.22 25.61 11.17
CA ASP A 71 3.49 25.41 11.85
C ASP A 71 4.12 24.04 11.54
N ALA A 72 3.31 22.98 11.48
CA ALA A 72 3.79 21.63 11.17
C ALA A 72 4.33 21.52 9.74
N LYS A 73 3.71 22.22 8.78
CA LYS A 73 4.19 22.30 7.39
C LYS A 73 5.52 23.04 7.31
N SER A 74 5.64 24.15 8.02
CA SER A 74 6.87 24.96 8.06
C SER A 74 8.04 24.20 8.65
N ARG A 75 7.81 23.48 9.76
CA ARG A 75 8.81 22.60 10.38
C ARG A 75 9.22 21.43 9.48
N LEU A 76 8.28 20.85 8.74
CA LEU A 76 8.58 19.77 7.80
C LEU A 76 9.45 20.26 6.65
N ARG A 77 9.15 21.43 6.07
CA ARG A 77 9.97 22.06 5.02
C ARG A 77 11.39 22.35 5.49
N ALA A 78 11.54 23.00 6.64
CA ALA A 78 12.85 23.28 7.23
C ALA A 78 13.68 22.00 7.47
N LYS A 79 13.00 20.90 7.86
CA LYS A 79 13.66 19.60 8.04
C LYS A 79 14.12 18.99 6.72
N ILE A 80 13.30 19.05 5.66
CA ILE A 80 13.68 18.57 4.32
C ILE A 80 14.89 19.37 3.82
N GLU A 81 14.85 20.70 3.91
CA GLU A 81 15.94 21.58 3.49
C GLU A 81 17.26 21.29 4.24
N SER A 82 17.17 20.98 5.54
CA SER A 82 18.34 20.57 6.35
C SER A 82 18.93 19.21 5.96
N LEU A 83 18.14 18.32 5.34
CA LEU A 83 18.58 17.01 4.86
C LEU A 83 19.14 17.10 3.44
N GLU A 84 18.62 18.00 2.63
CA GLU A 84 19.05 18.24 1.24
C GLU A 84 20.28 19.14 1.14
N SER A 85 20.56 19.95 2.17
CA SER A 85 21.79 20.74 2.26
C SER A 85 22.89 19.92 2.94
N PRO A 86 23.84 19.31 2.22
CA PRO A 86 24.97 18.67 2.86
C PRO A 86 25.74 19.73 3.65
N LYS A 87 26.01 19.47 4.94
CA LYS A 87 26.96 20.25 5.73
C LYS A 87 28.27 20.33 4.95
N SER A 88 28.59 21.52 4.43
CA SER A 88 29.93 21.84 3.93
C SER A 88 30.94 21.85 5.08
#